data_AF-A0A9J7ALM2-F1
#
_entry.id   AF-A0A9J7ALM2-F1
#
_cell.length_a   1.000
_cell.length_b   1.000
_cell.length_c   1.000
_cell.angle_alpha   90.00
_cell.angle_beta   90.00
_cell.angle_gamma   90.00
#
_symmetry.space_group_name_H-M   'P 1'
#
loop_
_entity.id
_entity.type
_entity.pdbx_description
1 polymer ?
#
loop_
_entity_poly.entity_id
_entity_poly.type
_entity_poly.pdbx_seq_one_letter_code
_entity_poly.pdbx_strand_id
1 'polypeptide(L)' 'MIEAPGTGAISALLEAAAYWAYAGMAVAAFFLTIGIDRFDPGSRGSYLFRLLLLPATIVFWPVVIWRWAVVARSGDDR' A
#
# COMPACT_ATOMS: atom_id res chain seq x y z
N MET A 1 17.07 -29.05 15.64
CA MET A 1 16.88 -29.39 14.23
C MET A 1 15.63 -28.64 13.78
N ILE A 2 15.77 -27.54 13.02
CA ILE A 2 14.62 -26.81 12.48
C ILE A 2 14.14 -27.64 11.29
N GLU A 3 12.95 -28.24 11.38
CA GLU A 3 12.34 -28.91 10.24
C GLU A 3 12.09 -27.87 9.15
N ALA A 4 12.68 -28.08 7.98
CA ALA A 4 12.45 -27.19 6.85
C ALA A 4 10.97 -27.28 6.46
N PRO A 5 10.29 -26.14 6.23
CA PRO A 5 8.90 -26.17 5.79
C PRO A 5 8.80 -26.99 4.49
N GLY A 6 7.83 -27.90 4.43
CA GLY A 6 7.54 -28.65 3.23
C GLY A 6 7.24 -27.71 2.06
N THR A 7 7.54 -28.14 0.83
CA THR A 7 7.33 -27.35 -0.40
C THR A 7 5.90 -26.81 -0.54
N GLY A 8 4.90 -27.53 -0.02
CA GLY A 8 3.50 -27.07 0.00
C GLY A 8 3.24 -25.84 0.89
N ALA A 9 3.97 -25.69 2.01
CA ALA A 9 3.84 -24.50 2.86
C ALA A 9 4.48 -23.28 2.19
N ILE A 10 5.60 -23.49 1.48
CA ILE A 10 6.27 -22.43 0.73
C ILE A 10 5.38 -21.91 -0.40
N SER A 11 4.76 -22.80 -1.18
CA SER A 11 3.85 -22.41 -2.26
C SER A 11 2.63 -21.64 -1.74
N ALA A 12 2.01 -22.10 -0.65
CA ALA A 12 0.88 -21.41 -0.04
C ALA A 12 1.22 -19.99 0.43
N LEU A 13 2.40 -19.80 1.02
CA LEU A 13 2.88 -18.46 1.43
C LEU A 13 3.12 -17.55 0.23
N LEU A 14 3.70 -18.06 -0.86
CA LEU A 14 3.94 -17.29 -2.08
C LEU A 14 2.63 -16.90 -2.77
N GLU A 15 1.65 -17.80 -2.80
CA GLU A 15 0.30 -17.51 -3.34
C GLU A 15 -0.39 -16.42 -2.50
N ALA A 16 -0.40 -16.56 -1.17
CA ALA A 16 -0.97 -15.55 -0.29
C ALA A 16 -0.27 -14.19 -0.44
N ALA A 17 1.05 -14.18 -0.54
CA ALA A 17 1.83 -12.97 -0.77
C ALA A 17 1.52 -12.34 -2.15
N ALA A 18 1.30 -13.15 -3.19
CA ALA A 18 0.92 -12.67 -4.50
C ALA A 18 -0.47 -12.00 -4.48
N TYR A 19 -1.48 -12.64 -3.88
CA TYR A 19 -2.80 -12.04 -3.71
C TYR A 19 -2.75 -10.74 -2.90
N TRP A 20 -1.95 -10.72 -1.83
CA TRP A 20 -1.71 -9.50 -1.04
C TRP A 20 -1.09 -8.38 -1.88
N ALA A 21 -0.08 -8.70 -2.69
CA ALA A 21 0.58 -7.74 -3.57
C ALA A 21 -0.37 -7.23 -4.67
N TYR A 22 -1.22 -8.07 -5.26
CA TYR A 22 -2.23 -7.64 -6.22
C TYR A 22 -3.25 -6.66 -5.61
N ALA A 23 -3.74 -6.96 -4.41
CA ALA A 23 -4.61 -6.04 -3.67
C ALA A 23 -3.90 -4.71 -3.39
N GLY A 24 -2.66 -4.78 -2.90
CA GLY A 24 -1.83 -3.61 -2.66
C GLY A 24 -1.56 -2.78 -3.91
N MET A 25 -1.41 -3.41 -5.08
CA MET A 25 -1.21 -2.73 -6.36
C MET A 25 -2.45 -1.97 -6.80
N ALA A 26 -3.64 -2.55 -6.65
CA ALA A 26 -4.90 -1.85 -6.91
C ALA A 26 -5.06 -0.62 -6.01
N VAL A 27 -4.74 -0.77 -4.71
CA VAL A 27 -4.77 0.34 -3.75
C VAL A 27 -3.71 1.39 -4.08
N ALA A 28 -2.50 1.00 -4.46
CA ALA A 28 -1.44 1.92 -4.84
C ALA A 28 -1.81 2.72 -6.10
N ALA A 29 -2.39 2.08 -7.11
CA ALA A 29 -2.87 2.74 -8.31
C ALA A 29 -3.93 3.80 -7.96
N PHE A 30 -4.89 3.46 -7.11
CA PHE A 30 -5.93 4.38 -6.66
C PHE A 30 -5.38 5.53 -5.78
N PHE A 31 -4.52 5.20 -4.82
CA PHE A 31 -3.95 6.16 -3.88
C PHE A 31 -3.02 7.16 -4.58
N LEU A 32 -2.16 6.70 -5.50
CA LEU A 32 -1.21 7.56 -6.20
C LEU A 32 -1.87 8.45 -7.27
N THR A 33 -3.07 8.10 -7.74
CA THR A 33 -3.83 8.90 -8.72
C THR A 33 -4.77 9.90 -8.06
N ILE A 34 -5.43 9.52 -6.96
CA ILE A 34 -6.50 10.33 -6.34
C ILE A 34 -6.14 10.78 -4.92
N GLY A 35 -5.50 9.92 -4.13
CA GLY A 35 -5.26 10.15 -2.71
C GLY A 35 -4.09 11.07 -2.40
N ILE A 36 -3.01 11.00 -3.18
CA ILE A 36 -1.74 11.66 -2.85
C ILE A 36 -1.82 13.19 -2.86
N ASP A 37 -2.61 13.76 -3.78
CA ASP A 37 -2.75 15.21 -3.91
C ASP A 37 -3.49 15.83 -2.70
N ARG A 38 -4.25 15.02 -1.94
CA ARG A 38 -4.89 15.43 -0.68
C ARG A 38 -3.94 15.42 0.52
N PHE A 39 -2.85 14.65 0.48
CA PHE A 39 -1.95 14.47 1.61
C PHE A 39 -0.83 15.52 1.67
N ASP A 40 -0.38 15.99 0.51
CA ASP A 40 0.70 16.98 0.48
C ASP A 40 0.57 17.90 -0.75
N PRO A 41 0.13 19.16 -0.57
CA PRO A 41 0.15 20.18 -1.62
C PRO A 41 1.54 20.39 -2.24
N GLY A 42 2.62 20.07 -1.52
CA GLY A 42 4.02 20.16 -1.95
C GLY A 42 4.51 18.96 -2.79
N SER A 43 3.72 17.88 -2.87
CA SER A 43 4.03 16.74 -3.75
C SER A 43 3.77 17.03 -5.24
N ARG A 44 3.20 18.21 -5.55
CA ARG A 44 3.03 18.73 -6.91
C ARG A 44 4.40 18.97 -7.56
N GLY A 45 4.97 17.93 -8.17
CA GLY A 45 6.17 18.01 -9.00
C GLY A 45 7.18 16.89 -8.80
N SER A 46 7.11 16.11 -7.70
CA SER A 46 8.08 15.05 -7.43
C SER A 46 7.57 13.67 -7.86
N TYR A 47 7.79 13.33 -9.13
CA TYR A 47 7.48 11.98 -9.66
C TYR A 47 8.32 10.88 -8.98
N LEU A 48 9.54 11.20 -8.54
CA LEU A 48 10.40 10.26 -7.82
C LEU A 48 9.82 9.84 -6.47
N PHE A 49 9.17 10.78 -5.76
CA PHE A 49 8.51 10.48 -4.50
C PHE A 49 7.33 9.51 -4.69
N ARG A 50 6.54 9.70 -5.76
CA ARG A 50 5.42 8.81 -6.12
C ARG A 50 5.92 7.40 -6.44
N LEU A 51 7.02 7.28 -7.19
CA LEU A 51 7.62 5.99 -7.52
C LEU A 51 8.16 5.27 -6.28
N LEU A 52 8.77 6.00 -5.33
CA LEU A 52 9.27 5.43 -4.08
C LEU A 52 8.14 4.97 -3.16
N LEU A 53 7.00 5.68 -3.18
CA LEU A 53 5.80 5.30 -2.42
C LEU A 53 5.12 4.05 -2.98
N LEU A 54 5.27 3.74 -4.26
CA LEU A 54 4.59 2.61 -4.90
C LEU A 54 4.89 1.26 -4.20
N PRO A 55 6.14 0.81 -4.00
CA PRO A 55 6.41 -0.45 -3.31
C PRO A 55 5.95 -0.44 -1.85
N ALA A 56 6.12 0.69 -1.14
CA ALA A 56 5.67 0.83 0.24
C ALA A 56 4.14 0.73 0.35
N THR A 57 3.41 1.34 -0.58
CA THR A 57 1.95 1.32 -0.62
C THR A 57 1.43 -0.07 -0.92
N ILE A 58 2.09 -0.81 -1.82
CA ILE A 58 1.71 -2.20 -2.14
C ILE A 58 1.82 -3.09 -0.91
N VAL A 59 2.91 -2.99 -0.15
CA VAL A 59 3.11 -3.83 1.03
C VAL A 59 2.20 -3.43 2.19
N PHE A 60 2.11 -2.12 2.47
CA PHE A 60 1.42 -1.58 3.64
C PHE A 60 0.03 -1.01 3.32
N TRP A 61 -0.62 -1.49 2.26
CA TRP A 61 -1.90 -0.97 1.78
C TRP A 61 -3.00 -0.84 2.84
N PRO A 62 -3.18 -1.76 3.84
CA PRO A 62 -4.26 -1.61 4.82
C PRO A 62 -4.02 -0.40 5.73
N VAL A 63 -2.76 -0.17 6.10
CA VAL A 63 -2.35 0.99 6.91
C VAL A 63 -2.56 2.28 6.12
N VAL A 64 -2.24 2.27 4.82
CA VAL A 64 -2.47 3.42 3.93
C VAL A 64 -3.95 3.76 3.86
N ILE A 65 -4.83 2.77 3.64
CA ILE A 65 -6.29 2.97 3.64
C ILE A 65 -6.78 3.51 4.98
N TRP A 66 -6.36 2.89 6.09
CA TRP A 66 -6.78 3.32 7.43
C TRP A 66 -6.39 4.77 7.70
N ARG A 67 -5.12 5.10 7.44
CA ARG A 67 -4.61 6.47 7.64
C ARG A 67 -5.31 7.48 6.73
N TRP A 68 -5.62 7.07 5.49
CA TRP A 68 -6.39 7.90 4.57
C TRP A 68 -7.82 8.15 5.06
N ALA A 69 -8.50 7.13 5.58
CA ALA A 69 -9.83 7.27 6.16
C ALA A 69 -9.84 8.18 7.40
N VAL A 70 -8.81 8.11 8.24
CA VAL A 70 -8.66 9.01 9.40
C VAL A 70 -8.51 10.47 8.95
N VAL A 71 -7.58 10.74 8.03
CA VAL A 71 -7.37 12.11 7.50
C VAL A 71 -8.61 12.65 6.80
N ALA A 72 -9.31 11.81 6.03
CA ALA A 72 -10.54 12.20 5.35
C ALA A 72 -11.66 12.60 6.32
N ARG A 73 -11.72 11.99 7.52
CA ARG A 73 -12.69 12.34 8.57
C ARG A 73 -12.30 13.60 9.33
N SER A 74 -11.02 13.79 9.64
CA SER A 74 -10.54 14.98 10.36
C SER A 74 -10.58 16.28 9.54
N GLY A 75 -10.85 16.19 8.23
CA GLY A 75 -11.07 17.33 7.36
C GLY A 75 -12.49 17.93 7.44
N ASP A 76 -13.42 17.29 8.15
CA ASP A 76 -14.81 17.75 8.33
C ASP A 76 -14.97 18.67 9.56
N ASP A 77 -13.95 18.75 10.43
CA ASP A 77 -13.95 19.52 11.69
C ASP A 77 -13.30 20.92 11.57
N ARG A 78 -13.10 21.47 10.37
CA ARG A 78 -12.51 22.82 10.17
C ARG A 78 -13.34 23.71 9.27
#